data_AF-A0A921H7M5-F1
#
_entry.id   AF-A0A921H7M5-F1
#
_cell.length_a   1.000
_cell.length_b   1.000
_cell.length_c   1.000
_cell.angle_alpha   90.00
_cell.angle_beta   90.00
_cell.angle_gamma   90.00
#
_symmetry.space_group_name_H-M   'P 1'
#
loop_
_entity.id
_entity.type
_entity.pdbx_description
1 polymer ?
#
loop_
_entity_poly.entity_id
_entity_poly.type
_entity_poly.pdbx_seq_one_letter_code
_entity_poly.pdbx_strand_id
1 'polypeptide(L)' 'MKTILTKEIRNIIDKNEPNKLYMVSDFAHLNNDGLVTRALSRLEKEGMLIRLSQGLYLYPLRNKFGVLRPSIEG' A
#
# COMPACT_ATOMS: atom_id res chain seq x y z
N MET A 1 3.02 2.89 19.73
CA MET A 1 3.76 3.50 18.60
C MET A 1 3.62 2.76 17.26
N LYS A 2 3.87 1.43 17.19
CA LYS A 2 3.87 0.66 15.91
C LYS A 2 2.55 0.66 15.10
N THR A 3 1.45 1.13 15.67
CA THR A 3 0.11 1.21 15.06
C THR A 3 -0.24 2.60 14.52
N ILE A 4 0.42 3.66 14.97
CA ILE A 4 0.09 5.05 14.57
C ILE A 4 0.59 5.30 13.14
N LEU A 5 1.84 4.95 12.84
CA LEU A 5 2.41 5.14 11.50
C LEU A 5 1.68 4.32 10.42
N THR A 6 1.27 3.07 10.74
CA THR A 6 0.49 2.29 9.76
C THR A 6 -0.88 2.92 9.49
N LYS A 7 -1.52 3.53 10.50
CA LYS A 7 -2.76 4.29 10.28
C LYS A 7 -2.53 5.53 9.43
N GLU A 8 -1.44 6.25 9.66
CA GLU A 8 -1.07 7.42 8.86
C GLU A 8 -0.82 7.05 7.38
N ILE A 9 0.02 6.03 7.14
CA ILE A 9 0.28 5.52 5.79
C ILE A 9 -1.00 5.02 5.12
N ARG A 10 -1.86 4.30 5.85
CA ARG A 10 -3.18 3.90 5.35
C ARG A 10 -4.01 5.11 4.93
N ASN A 11 -4.11 6.14 5.78
CA ASN A 11 -4.88 7.35 5.49
C ASN A 11 -4.35 8.10 4.27
N ILE A 12 -3.03 8.11 4.06
CA ILE A 12 -2.43 8.69 2.85
C ILE A 12 -2.89 7.87 1.64
N ILE A 13 -2.76 6.55 1.68
CA ILE A 13 -3.12 5.67 0.56
C ILE A 13 -4.62 5.75 0.22
N ASP A 14 -5.50 5.69 1.22
CA ASP A 14 -6.97 5.72 1.01
C ASP A 14 -7.48 7.04 0.44
N LYS A 15 -6.71 8.13 0.55
CA LYS A 15 -7.05 9.43 -0.05
C LYS A 15 -6.63 9.56 -1.52
N ASN A 16 -5.92 8.56 -2.05
CA ASN A 16 -5.47 8.56 -3.43
C ASN A 16 -6.35 7.66 -4.29
N GLU A 17 -6.27 7.89 -5.60
CA GLU A 17 -6.98 7.06 -6.57
C GLU A 17 -6.48 5.61 -6.57
N PRO A 18 -7.37 4.64 -6.81
CA PRO A 18 -6.99 3.25 -7.06
C PRO A 18 -6.03 3.11 -8.24
N ASN A 19 -5.38 1.94 -8.31
CA ASN A 19 -4.32 1.57 -9.25
C ASN A 19 -3.01 2.36 -9.10
N LYS A 20 -2.87 3.15 -8.03
CA LYS A 20 -1.61 3.81 -7.69
C LYS A 20 -0.59 2.83 -7.12
N LEU A 21 0.66 3.01 -7.51
CA LEU A 21 1.81 2.27 -6.98
C LEU A 21 2.43 3.02 -5.81
N TYR A 22 2.95 2.25 -4.85
CA TYR A 22 3.63 2.73 -3.67
C TYR A 22 4.94 1.99 -3.44
N MET A 23 5.97 2.75 -3.12
CA MET A 23 7.29 2.35 -2.66
C MET A 23 7.61 3.04 -1.34
N VAL A 24 8.68 2.62 -0.68
CA VAL A 24 9.14 3.26 0.57
C VAL A 24 9.50 4.73 0.34
N SER A 25 10.09 5.04 -0.83
CA SER A 25 10.48 6.39 -1.24
C SER A 25 9.33 7.39 -1.29
N ASP A 26 8.10 6.94 -1.55
CA ASP A 26 6.91 7.81 -1.55
C ASP A 26 6.59 8.37 -0.16
N PHE A 27 7.17 7.77 0.88
CA PHE A 27 7.02 8.16 2.28
C PHE A 27 8.33 8.68 2.88
N ALA A 28 9.28 9.14 2.06
CA ALA A 28 10.58 9.64 2.51
C ALA A 28 10.47 10.76 3.57
N HIS A 29 9.42 11.58 3.50
CA HIS A 29 9.12 12.63 4.49
C HIS A 29 8.92 12.11 5.93
N LEU A 30 8.63 10.81 6.11
CA LEU A 30 8.49 10.18 7.41
C LEU A 30 9.84 9.80 8.05
N ASN A 31 10.95 9.94 7.32
CA ASN A 31 12.33 9.68 7.77
C ASN A 31 12.49 8.33 8.52
N ASN A 32 11.77 7.29 8.09
CA ASN A 32 11.76 6.00 8.78
C ASN A 32 11.43 4.80 7.87
N ASP A 33 12.31 4.53 6.92
CA ASP A 33 12.16 3.48 5.90
C ASP A 33 11.83 2.10 6.48
N GLY A 34 12.46 1.74 7.60
CA GLY A 34 12.22 0.45 8.27
C GLY A 34 10.81 0.33 8.84
N LEU A 35 10.23 1.41 9.38
CA LEU A 35 8.83 1.40 9.81
C LEU A 35 7.86 1.47 8.63
N VAL A 36 8.17 2.26 7.58
CA VAL A 36 7.37 2.32 6.35
C VAL A 36 7.30 0.94 5.69
N THR A 37 8.43 0.26 5.54
CA THR A 37 8.50 -1.11 4.99
C THR A 37 7.60 -2.08 5.75
N ARG A 38 7.65 -2.03 7.09
CA ARG A 38 6.79 -2.87 7.94
C ARG A 38 5.32 -2.50 7.84
N ALA A 39 4.99 -1.22 7.67
CA ALA A 39 3.63 -0.76 7.49
C ALA A 39 3.06 -1.23 6.14
N LEU A 40 3.78 -1.04 5.03
CA LEU A 40 3.34 -1.51 3.70
C LEU A 40 3.16 -3.02 3.67
N SER A 41 4.07 -3.79 4.27
CA SER A 41 3.90 -5.25 4.40
C SER A 41 2.69 -5.63 5.26
N ARG A 42 2.36 -4.86 6.31
CA ARG A 42 1.17 -5.11 7.11
C ARG A 42 -0.10 -4.85 6.30
N LEU A 43 -0.16 -3.72 5.59
CA LEU A 43 -1.30 -3.36 4.75
C LEU A 43 -1.50 -4.38 3.61
N GLU A 44 -0.42 -4.93 3.07
CA GLU A 44 -0.49 -6.06 2.13
C GLU A 44 -1.06 -7.32 2.77
N LYS A 45 -0.60 -7.72 3.96
CA LYS A 45 -1.16 -8.87 4.70
C LYS A 45 -2.63 -8.69 5.08
N GLU A 46 -3.07 -7.46 5.31
CA GLU A 46 -4.47 -7.10 5.57
C GLU A 46 -5.32 -7.06 4.27
N GLY A 47 -4.69 -7.32 3.12
CA GLY A 47 -5.34 -7.30 1.82
C GLY A 47 -5.65 -5.90 1.30
N MET A 48 -5.15 -4.83 1.94
CA MET A 48 -5.30 -3.44 1.50
C MET A 48 -4.50 -3.18 0.21
N LEU A 49 -3.27 -3.69 0.17
CA LEU A 49 -2.33 -3.56 -0.93
C LEU A 49 -2.05 -4.92 -1.56
N ILE A 50 -1.64 -4.94 -2.83
CA ILE A 50 -1.05 -6.11 -3.49
C ILE A 50 0.45 -5.84 -3.68
N ARG A 51 1.32 -6.73 -3.20
CA ARG A 51 2.75 -6.65 -3.54
C ARG A 51 2.98 -7.19 -4.94
N LEU A 52 3.49 -6.37 -5.85
CA LEU A 52 3.84 -6.77 -7.22
C LEU A 52 5.28 -7.29 -7.31
N SER A 53 6.20 -6.69 -6.56
CA SER A 53 7.60 -7.10 -6.47
C SER A 53 8.21 -6.63 -5.13
N GLN A 54 9.50 -6.89 -4.91
CA GLN A 54 10.17 -6.46 -3.68
C GLN A 54 10.16 -4.92 -3.58
N GLY A 55 9.43 -4.40 -2.58
CA GLY A 55 9.36 -2.96 -2.31
C GLY A 55 8.31 -2.21 -3.13
N LEU A 56 7.58 -2.89 -4.02
CA LEU A 56 6.55 -2.28 -4.87
C LEU A 56 5.16 -2.84 -4.54
N TYR A 57 4.22 -1.93 -4.25
CA TYR A 57 2.86 -2.27 -3.85
C TYR A 57 1.84 -1.52 -4.70
N LEU A 58 0.77 -2.19 -5.08
CA LEU A 58 -0.39 -1.65 -5.78
C LEU A 58 -1.52 -1.40 -4.78
N TYR A 59 -2.11 -0.20 -4.80
CA TYR A 59 -3.41 0.06 -4.21
C TYR A 59 -4.48 -0.33 -5.23
N PRO A 60 -5.17 -1.46 -5.06
CA PRO A 60 -6.03 -1.97 -6.11
C PRO A 60 -7.39 -1.26 -6.12
N LEU A 61 -8.04 -1.27 -7.29
CA LEU A 61 -9.46 -0.95 -7.37
C LEU A 61 -10.27 -1.99 -6.57
N ARG A 62 -11.19 -1.50 -5.73
CA ARG A 62 -12.09 -2.34 -4.94
C ARG A 62 -13.52 -2.16 -5.41
N ASN A 63 -14.24 -3.26 -5.50
CA ASN A 63 -15.70 -3.24 -5.63
C ASN A 63 -16.33 -4.01 -4.46
N LYS A 64 -17.66 -4.09 -4.43
CA LYS A 64 -18.41 -4.83 -3.40
C LYS A 64 -18.09 -6.33 -3.32
N PHE A 65 -17.38 -6.87 -4.31
CA PHE A 65 -16.96 -8.27 -4.41
C PHE A 65 -15.48 -8.48 -4.06
N GLY A 66 -14.76 -7.41 -3.69
CA GLY A 66 -13.36 -7.47 -3.27
C GLY A 66 -12.41 -6.69 -4.18
N VAL A 67 -11.16 -7.15 -4.21
CA VAL A 67 -10.07 -6.53 -4.95
C VAL A 67 -10.13 -6.95 -6.43
N LEU A 68 -10.27 -5.97 -7.33
CA LEU A 68 -10.09 -6.18 -8.76
C LEU A 68 -8.60 -6.28 -9.05
N ARG A 69 -8.16 -7.46 -9.49
CA ARG A 69 -6.78 -7.65 -9.96
C ARG A 69 -6.65 -7.08 -11.37
N PRO A 70 -5.52 -6.46 -11.73
CA PRO A 70 -5.26 -6.06 -13.11
C PRO A 70 -5.41 -7.26 -14.05
N SER A 71 -6.03 -7.07 -15.21
CA SER A 71 -6.06 -8.08 -16.26
C SER A 71 -4.64 -8.33 -16.76
N ILE A 72 -4.25 -9.60 -16.86
CA ILE A 72 -2.92 -10.01 -17.37
C ILE A 72 -2.86 -9.90 -18.90
N GLU A 73 -3.96 -9.55 -19.55
CA GLU A 73 -4.01 -9.38 -21.01
C GLU A 73 -3.25 -8.13 -21.42
N GLY A 74 -2.11 -8.35 -22.06
CA GLY A 74 -1.31 -7.40 -22.82
C GLY A 74 -0.99 -7.98 -24.19
#